data_AF-A0A950GAP5-F1
#
_entry.id   AF-A0A950GAP5-F1
#
_cell.length_a   1.000
_cell.length_b   1.000
_cell.length_c   1.000
_cell.angle_alpha   90.00
_cell.angle_beta   90.00
_cell.angle_gamma   90.00
#
_symmetry.space_group_name_H-M   'P 1'
#
loop_
_entity.id
_entity.type
_entity.pdbx_description
1 polymer ?
#
loop_
_entity_poly.entity_id
_entity_poly.type
_entity_poly.pdbx_seq_one_letter_code
_entity_poly.pdbx_strand_id
1 'polypeptide(L)'
;MGDIRHTTCCIAGGGPAGMMAGYLLARAGIEVLVLEKHADFLRDFRGDTIHPSTLQVMDELGLLGDLLRLPHQQAHRLVGWIGDTRVTVADFGRLKLKCPFIAFMPQWDFLDFLARHAASFPQFQLLMRAEVLSLIDENGRIAGVRARTPDGEIAVQSTLVIGADGRHS
;
A
#
# COMPACT_ATOMS: atom_id res chain seq x y z
N MET A 1 -6.67 29.99 10.69
CA MET A 1 -5.81 29.75 9.51
C MET A 1 -5.30 28.34 9.67
N GLY A 2 -5.76 27.40 8.83
CA GLY A 2 -5.46 25.97 9.00
C GLY A 2 -3.96 25.69 8.87
N ASP A 3 -3.49 24.62 9.50
CA ASP A 3 -2.10 24.16 9.40
C ASP A 3 -1.75 23.85 7.94
N ILE A 4 -0.63 24.39 7.45
CA ILE A 4 -0.13 24.19 6.08
C ILE A 4 1.10 23.32 6.15
N ARG A 5 1.04 22.17 5.48
CA ARG A 5 2.16 21.24 5.34
C ARG A 5 2.70 21.27 3.92
N HIS A 6 3.99 20.98 3.79
CA HIS A 6 4.68 20.86 2.52
C HIS A 6 5.29 19.48 2.38
N THR A 7 5.26 18.95 1.16
CA THR A 7 5.96 17.72 0.77
C THR A 7 6.23 17.75 -0.73
N THR A 8 7.14 16.93 -1.23
CA THR A 8 7.33 16.82 -2.69
C THR A 8 6.18 16.05 -3.33
N CYS A 9 5.82 14.89 -2.76
CA CYS A 9 4.71 14.06 -3.22
C CYS A 9 3.68 13.82 -2.12
N CYS A 10 2.42 14.19 -2.37
CA CYS A 10 1.30 13.82 -1.50
C CYS A 10 0.56 12.61 -2.09
N ILE A 11 0.33 11.57 -1.29
CA ILE A 11 -0.42 10.38 -1.70
C ILE A 11 -1.73 10.34 -0.91
N ALA A 12 -2.85 10.34 -1.63
CA ALA A 12 -4.18 10.17 -1.04
C ALA A 12 -4.51 8.67 -0.95
N GLY A 13 -4.45 8.10 0.25
CA GLY A 13 -4.77 6.70 0.55
C GLY A 13 -3.56 5.84 0.93
N GLY A 14 -3.67 5.13 2.06
CA GLY A 14 -2.69 4.19 2.61
C GLY A 14 -3.01 2.72 2.32
N GLY A 15 -3.66 2.42 1.19
CA GLY A 15 -3.83 1.04 0.71
C GLY A 15 -2.55 0.47 0.08
N PRO A 16 -2.58 -0.75 -0.48
CA PRO A 16 -1.39 -1.40 -1.06
C PRO A 16 -0.68 -0.55 -2.11
N ALA A 17 -1.44 0.11 -3.00
CA ALA A 17 -0.88 1.00 -4.01
C ALA A 17 -0.18 2.23 -3.39
N GLY A 18 -0.86 2.92 -2.47
CA GLY A 18 -0.33 4.13 -1.84
C GLY A 18 0.88 3.85 -0.94
N MET A 19 0.83 2.79 -0.14
CA MET A 19 1.95 2.39 0.72
C MET A 19 3.16 1.91 -0.08
N MET A 20 2.96 1.15 -1.15
CA MET A 20 4.06 0.74 -2.02
C MET A 20 4.66 1.94 -2.76
N ALA A 21 3.84 2.83 -3.32
CA ALA A 21 4.32 4.05 -3.97
C ALA A 21 5.10 4.94 -3.00
N GLY A 22 4.57 5.14 -1.79
CA GLY A 22 5.23 5.91 -0.73
C GLY A 22 6.58 5.29 -0.33
N TYR A 23 6.64 3.97 -0.13
CA TYR A 23 7.88 3.25 0.14
C TYR A 23 8.92 3.46 -0.98
N LEU A 24 8.52 3.29 -2.24
CA LEU A 24 9.43 3.39 -3.39
C LEU A 24 9.96 4.81 -3.59
N LEU A 25 9.10 5.82 -3.45
CA LEU A 25 9.48 7.23 -3.56
C LEU A 25 10.41 7.66 -2.42
N ALA A 26 10.10 7.28 -1.18
CA ALA A 26 10.96 7.56 -0.04
C ALA A 26 12.33 6.87 -0.18
N ARG A 27 12.35 5.62 -0.64
CA ARG A 27 13.59 4.88 -0.96
C ARG A 27 14.43 5.58 -2.04
N ALA A 28 13.78 6.28 -2.98
CA ALA A 28 14.44 7.10 -3.99
C ALA A 28 14.88 8.48 -3.48
N GLY A 29 14.68 8.79 -2.19
CA GLY A 29 15.04 10.06 -1.58
C GLY A 29 14.02 11.18 -1.77
N ILE A 30 12.80 10.87 -2.20
CA ILE A 30 11.74 11.86 -2.43
C ILE A 30 10.89 11.99 -1.16
N GLU A 31 10.73 13.24 -0.67
CA GLU A 31 9.84 13.54 0.45
C GLU A 31 8.39 13.21 0.07
N VAL A 32 7.78 12.33 0.84
CA VAL A 32 6.43 11.82 0.58
C VAL A 32 5.60 11.84 1.84
N LEU A 33 4.36 12.33 1.71
CA LEU A 33 3.34 12.25 2.74
C LEU A 33 2.18 11.41 2.24
N VAL A 34 1.93 10.28 2.92
CA VAL A 34 0.75 9.45 2.70
C VAL A 34 -0.34 9.87 3.69
N LEU A 35 -1.54 10.18 3.18
CA LEU A 35 -2.71 10.50 3.98
C LEU A 35 -3.68 9.33 3.96
N GLU A 36 -3.93 8.72 5.12
CA GLU A 36 -4.86 7.60 5.26
C GLU A 36 -6.00 8.00 6.19
N LYS A 37 -7.24 7.82 5.75
CA LYS A 37 -8.43 8.25 6.49
C LYS A 37 -8.75 7.39 7.71
N HIS A 38 -8.29 6.14 7.74
CA HIS A 38 -8.49 5.25 8.87
C HIS A 38 -7.41 5.42 9.94
N ALA A 39 -7.72 4.94 11.15
CA ALA A 39 -6.80 5.00 12.30
C ALA A 39 -5.76 3.87 12.28
N ASP A 40 -6.08 2.76 11.62
CA ASP A 40 -5.25 1.58 11.45
C ASP A 40 -5.53 0.94 10.07
N PHE A 41 -4.80 -0.12 9.74
CA PHE A 41 -5.04 -0.92 8.54
C PHE A 41 -6.07 -2.05 8.74
N LEU A 42 -6.69 -2.13 9.92
CA LEU A 42 -7.65 -3.16 10.26
C LEU A 42 -9.00 -2.84 9.59
N ARG A 43 -9.10 -3.16 8.30
CA ARG A 43 -10.32 -3.04 7.49
C ARG A 43 -10.91 -4.41 7.21
N ASP A 44 -12.23 -4.45 7.10
CA ASP A 44 -12.96 -5.61 6.58
C ASP A 44 -12.51 -5.94 5.15
N PHE A 45 -11.80 -7.07 5.04
CA PHE A 45 -11.41 -7.88 3.89
C PHE A 45 -11.49 -7.26 2.48
N ARG A 46 -10.32 -7.05 1.85
CA ARG A 46 -10.22 -6.88 0.38
C ARG A 46 -9.01 -7.58 -0.28
N GLY A 47 -8.20 -8.35 0.45
CA GLY A 47 -7.16 -9.19 -0.14
C GLY A 47 -6.35 -9.94 0.91
N ASP A 48 -6.23 -11.26 0.78
CA ASP A 48 -5.45 -12.10 1.72
C ASP A 48 -4.42 -12.95 0.99
N THR A 49 -4.13 -12.64 -0.27
CA THR A 49 -3.23 -13.41 -1.10
C THR A 49 -2.13 -12.53 -1.67
N ILE A 50 -0.89 -12.89 -1.39
CA ILE A 50 0.29 -12.33 -2.04
C ILE A 50 0.75 -13.35 -3.09
N HIS A 51 0.63 -12.98 -4.35
CA HIS A 51 0.92 -13.87 -5.48
C HIS A 51 2.43 -13.98 -5.74
N PRO A 52 2.88 -15.06 -6.44
CA PRO A 52 4.29 -15.24 -6.79
C PRO A 52 4.96 -14.02 -7.43
N SER A 53 4.24 -13.29 -8.29
CA SER A 53 4.74 -12.07 -8.92
C SER A 53 5.00 -10.95 -7.91
N THR A 54 4.10 -10.76 -6.94
CA THR A 54 4.31 -9.78 -5.87
C THR A 54 5.45 -10.22 -4.96
N LEU A 55 5.56 -11.51 -4.61
CA LEU A 55 6.70 -12.03 -3.84
C LEU A 55 8.03 -11.81 -4.57
N GLN A 56 8.05 -11.92 -5.90
CA GLN A 56 9.23 -11.60 -6.71
C GLN A 56 9.60 -10.11 -6.60
N VAL A 57 8.63 -9.20 -6.70
CA VAL A 57 8.89 -7.77 -6.48
C VAL A 57 9.46 -7.54 -5.08
N MET A 58 8.92 -8.18 -4.04
CA MET A 58 9.46 -8.06 -2.69
C MET A 58 10.91 -8.59 -2.58
N ASP A 59 11.30 -9.58 -3.39
CA ASP A 59 12.69 -10.08 -3.47
C ASP A 59 13.61 -9.05 -4.11
N GLU A 60 13.19 -8.46 -5.23
CA GLU A 60 13.92 -7.40 -5.93
C GLU A 60 14.11 -6.15 -5.05
N LEU A 61 13.15 -5.90 -4.16
CA LEU A 61 13.24 -4.84 -3.16
C LEU A 61 14.10 -5.21 -1.93
N GLY A 62 14.56 -6.46 -1.81
CA GLY A 62 15.32 -6.97 -0.67
C GLY A 62 14.48 -7.22 0.59
N LEU A 63 13.14 -7.20 0.47
CA LEU A 63 12.19 -7.28 1.58
C LEU A 63 11.61 -8.69 1.78
N LEU A 64 11.79 -9.60 0.81
CA LEU A 64 11.15 -10.92 0.82
C LEU A 64 11.46 -11.72 2.09
N GLY A 65 12.71 -11.71 2.54
CA GLY A 65 13.13 -12.47 3.72
C GLY A 65 12.39 -12.06 4.97
N ASP A 66 12.21 -10.76 5.19
CA ASP A 66 11.47 -10.23 6.34
C ASP A 66 9.95 -10.42 6.18
N LEU A 67 9.43 -10.26 4.96
CA LEU A 67 8.01 -10.46 4.69
C LEU A 67 7.57 -11.90 5.00
N LEU A 68 8.35 -12.90 4.57
CA LEU A 68 8.05 -14.31 4.82
C LEU A 68 8.23 -14.74 6.27
N ARG A 69 8.73 -13.88 7.17
CA ARG A 69 8.72 -14.13 8.62
C ARG A 69 7.36 -13.85 9.26
N LEU A 70 6.50 -13.08 8.60
CA LEU A 70 5.14 -12.83 9.08
C LEU A 70 4.32 -14.13 9.01
N PRO A 71 3.33 -14.32 9.90
CA PRO A 71 2.41 -15.46 9.82
C PRO A 71 1.72 -15.51 8.46
N HIS A 72 1.87 -16.64 7.75
CA HIS A 72 1.21 -16.88 6.48
C HIS A 72 1.08 -18.37 6.21
N GLN A 73 0.16 -18.75 5.32
CA GLN A 73 0.10 -20.11 4.77
C GLN A 73 0.55 -20.10 3.31
N GLN A 74 1.22 -21.15 2.86
CA GLN A 74 1.69 -21.26 1.48
C GLN A 74 0.81 -22.23 0.70
N ALA A 75 0.28 -21.78 -0.44
CA ALA A 75 -0.41 -22.65 -1.38
C ALA A 75 0.35 -22.71 -2.71
N HIS A 76 1.00 -23.85 -2.94
CA HIS A 76 1.64 -24.16 -4.22
C HIS A 76 0.63 -24.60 -5.29
N ARG A 77 -0.54 -25.10 -4.88
CA ARG A 77 -1.62 -25.52 -5.78
C ARG A 77 -2.95 -25.06 -5.24
N LEU A 78 -3.82 -24.58 -6.14
CA LEU A 78 -5.23 -24.35 -5.84
C LEU A 78 -6.04 -25.48 -6.44
N VAL A 79 -6.87 -26.10 -5.62
CA VAL A 79 -7.78 -27.17 -6.03
C VAL A 79 -9.21 -26.71 -5.82
N GLY A 80 -10.08 -27.06 -6.75
CA GLY A 80 -11.52 -26.85 -6.67
C GLY A 80 -12.25 -28.17 -6.84
N TRP A 81 -13.53 -28.18 -6.47
CA TRP A 81 -14.43 -29.31 -6.72
C TRP A 81 -15.45 -28.90 -7.78
N ILE A 82 -15.60 -29.74 -8.81
CA ILE A 82 -16.65 -29.61 -9.84
C ILE A 82 -17.50 -30.86 -9.73
N GLY A 83 -18.66 -30.73 -9.08
CA GLY A 83 -19.38 -31.89 -8.55
C GLY A 83 -18.49 -32.69 -7.60
N ASP A 84 -18.41 -34.00 -7.81
CA ASP A 84 -17.55 -34.90 -7.01
C ASP A 84 -16.12 -35.01 -7.55
N THR A 85 -15.76 -34.26 -8.60
CA THR A 85 -14.42 -34.30 -9.19
C THR A 85 -13.53 -33.21 -8.60
N ARG A 86 -12.42 -33.61 -7.99
CA ARG A 86 -11.35 -32.69 -7.55
C ARG A 86 -10.49 -32.28 -8.75
N VAL A 87 -10.44 -30.99 -9.05
CA VAL A 87 -9.69 -30.41 -10.18
C VAL A 87 -8.60 -29.50 -9.66
N THR A 88 -7.39 -29.59 -10.23
CA THR A 88 -6.33 -28.59 -9.98
C THR A 88 -6.60 -27.36 -10.84
N VAL A 89 -6.96 -26.26 -10.20
CA VAL A 89 -7.29 -24.98 -10.85
C VAL A 89 -6.01 -24.21 -11.20
N ALA A 90 -5.02 -24.26 -10.31
CA ALA A 90 -3.72 -23.64 -10.53
C ALA A 90 -2.60 -24.48 -9.89
N ASP A 91 -1.47 -24.58 -10.58
CA ASP A 91 -0.25 -25.19 -10.06
C ASP A 91 0.92 -24.20 -10.23
N PHE A 92 1.25 -23.51 -9.13
CA PHE A 92 2.33 -22.53 -9.08
C PHE A 92 3.70 -23.18 -9.02
N GLY A 93 3.81 -24.47 -8.67
CA GLY A 93 5.07 -25.22 -8.66
C GLY A 93 5.74 -25.32 -10.03
N ARG A 94 4.97 -25.06 -11.10
CA ARG A 94 5.47 -25.00 -12.49
C ARG A 94 6.17 -23.67 -12.83
N LEU A 95 6.05 -22.66 -11.97
CA LEU A 95 6.70 -21.37 -12.16
C LEU A 95 8.18 -21.47 -11.79
N LYS A 96 9.05 -20.95 -12.65
CA LYS A 96 10.49 -20.84 -12.40
C LYS A 96 10.81 -19.58 -11.59
N LEU A 97 10.18 -19.47 -10.41
CA LEU A 97 10.33 -18.34 -9.49
C LEU A 97 10.86 -18.82 -8.15
N LYS A 98 11.45 -17.91 -7.37
CA LYS A 98 11.96 -18.20 -6.02
C LYS A 98 10.86 -18.64 -5.06
N CYS A 99 9.68 -18.02 -5.16
CA CYS A 99 8.50 -18.34 -4.37
C CYS A 99 7.36 -18.83 -5.28
N PRO A 100 7.35 -20.11 -5.69
CA PRO A 100 6.32 -20.67 -6.56
C PRO A 100 5.06 -21.06 -5.77
N PHE A 101 4.50 -20.10 -5.03
CA PHE A 101 3.28 -20.27 -4.21
C PHE A 101 2.56 -18.93 -3.99
N ILE A 102 1.27 -19.01 -3.66
CA ILE A 102 0.54 -17.89 -3.04
C ILE A 102 0.81 -17.92 -1.53
N ALA A 103 1.18 -16.79 -0.95
CA ALA A 103 1.18 -16.60 0.48
C ALA A 103 -0.18 -16.05 0.92
N PHE A 104 -0.91 -16.82 1.72
CA PHE A 104 -2.11 -16.37 2.41
C PHE A 104 -1.71 -15.55 3.62
N MET A 105 -1.84 -14.24 3.51
CA MET A 105 -1.41 -13.25 4.51
C MET A 105 -2.44 -12.12 4.52
N PRO A 106 -3.01 -11.77 5.69
CA PRO A 106 -3.93 -10.65 5.80
C PRO A 106 -3.32 -9.35 5.27
N GLN A 107 -4.11 -8.54 4.56
CA GLN A 107 -3.62 -7.28 4.00
C GLN A 107 -3.04 -6.34 5.07
N TRP A 108 -3.62 -6.30 6.27
CA TRP A 108 -3.10 -5.42 7.33
C TRP A 108 -1.65 -5.78 7.69
N ASP A 109 -1.31 -7.07 7.73
CA ASP A 109 0.05 -7.52 8.07
C ASP A 109 1.05 -7.04 7.01
N PHE A 110 0.63 -7.09 5.74
CA PHE A 110 1.39 -6.56 4.62
C PHE A 110 1.53 -5.03 4.65
N LEU A 111 0.45 -4.30 4.97
CA LEU A 111 0.48 -2.83 5.04
C LEU A 111 1.29 -2.33 6.23
N ASP A 112 1.14 -2.94 7.41
CA ASP A 112 1.97 -2.67 8.58
C ASP A 112 3.43 -2.99 8.29
N PHE A 113 3.70 -4.07 7.56
CA PHE A 113 5.04 -4.40 7.12
C PHE A 113 5.65 -3.30 6.26
N LEU A 114 4.93 -2.83 5.23
CA LEU A 114 5.39 -1.74 4.38
C LEU A 114 5.57 -0.43 5.15
N ALA A 115 4.62 -0.08 6.03
CA ALA A 115 4.69 1.12 6.85
C ALA A 115 5.94 1.12 7.75
N ARG A 116 6.23 -0.02 8.40
CA ARG A 116 7.43 -0.19 9.23
C ARG A 116 8.72 -0.01 8.44
N HIS A 117 8.81 -0.59 7.24
CA HIS A 117 10.00 -0.44 6.39
C HIS A 117 10.12 0.97 5.81
N ALA A 118 9.01 1.57 5.38
CA ALA A 118 8.99 2.93 4.86
C ALA A 118 9.40 3.96 5.93
N ALA A 119 8.97 3.77 7.18
CA ALA A 119 9.34 4.64 8.31
C ALA A 119 10.85 4.66 8.63
N SER A 120 11.65 3.73 8.08
CA SER A 120 13.11 3.80 8.19
C SER A 120 13.73 4.91 7.31
N PHE A 121 12.97 5.41 6.33
CA PHE A 121 13.39 6.54 5.49
C PHE A 121 12.92 7.85 6.11
N PRO A 122 13.82 8.84 6.36
CA PRO A 122 13.42 10.14 6.89
C PRO A 122 12.50 10.93 5.92
N GLN A 123 12.51 10.56 4.64
CA GLN A 123 11.64 11.16 3.61
C GLN A 123 10.20 10.67 3.67
N PHE A 124 9.90 9.60 4.41
CA PHE A 124 8.56 9.02 4.48
C PHE A 124 7.79 9.53 5.68
N GLN A 125 6.58 10.03 5.43
CA GLN A 125 5.61 10.33 6.47
C GLN A 125 4.27 9.66 6.15
N LEU A 126 3.66 9.08 7.16
CA LEU A 126 2.30 8.54 7.11
C LEU A 126 1.45 9.26 8.15
N LEU A 127 0.40 9.92 7.70
CA LEU A 127 -0.59 10.55 8.55
C LEU A 127 -1.89 9.77 8.50
N MET A 128 -2.15 9.02 9.56
CA MET A 128 -3.40 8.30 9.79
C MET A 128 -4.51 9.26 10.20
N ARG A 129 -5.77 8.83 10.07
CA ARG A 129 -6.98 9.64 10.34
C ARG A 129 -7.02 10.94 9.53
N ALA A 130 -6.39 10.98 8.36
CA ALA A 130 -6.38 12.10 7.44
C ALA A 130 -7.13 11.75 6.13
N GLU A 131 -8.36 12.23 6.01
CA GLU A 131 -9.19 12.04 4.82
C GLU A 131 -8.97 13.16 3.82
N VAL A 132 -8.46 12.84 2.63
CA VAL A 132 -8.40 13.82 1.53
C VAL A 132 -9.81 14.17 1.08
N LEU A 133 -10.12 15.46 1.08
CA LEU A 133 -11.44 16.00 0.74
C LEU A 133 -11.49 16.55 -0.69
N SER A 134 -10.44 17.24 -1.11
CA SER A 134 -10.36 17.89 -2.40
C SER A 134 -8.93 18.20 -2.82
N LEU A 135 -8.75 18.43 -4.12
CA LEU A 135 -7.50 18.93 -4.67
C LEU A 135 -7.43 20.46 -4.51
N ILE A 136 -6.21 20.97 -4.35
CA ILE A 136 -5.92 22.40 -4.44
C ILE A 136 -5.48 22.67 -5.88
N ASP A 137 -6.27 23.44 -6.62
CA ASP A 137 -5.94 23.89 -7.97
C ASP A 137 -5.40 25.32 -7.92
N GLU A 138 -4.25 25.53 -8.55
CA GLU A 138 -3.65 26.84 -8.79
C GLU A 138 -3.47 27.03 -10.30
N ASN A 139 -4.38 27.79 -10.91
CA ASN A 139 -4.34 28.15 -12.34
C ASN A 139 -4.27 26.92 -13.28
N GLY A 140 -5.05 25.88 -13.00
CA GLY A 140 -5.11 24.65 -13.79
C GLY A 140 -4.00 23.65 -13.48
N ARG A 141 -3.19 23.90 -12.45
CA ARG A 141 -2.19 22.96 -11.93
C ARG A 141 -2.60 22.51 -10.53
N ILE A 142 -2.64 21.20 -10.31
CA ILE A 142 -2.83 20.66 -8.96
C ILE A 142 -1.58 20.98 -8.12
N ALA A 143 -1.78 21.74 -7.05
CA ALA A 143 -0.74 22.23 -6.15
C ALA A 143 -0.77 21.55 -4.77
N GLY A 144 -1.67 20.60 -4.55
CA GLY A 144 -1.81 19.91 -3.28
C GLY A 144 -3.21 19.36 -3.03
N VAL A 145 -3.50 19.10 -1.76
CA VAL A 145 -4.79 18.59 -1.29
C VAL A 145 -5.25 19.28 -0.02
N ARG A 146 -6.57 19.32 0.21
CA ARG A 146 -7.17 19.58 1.52
C ARG A 146 -7.54 18.27 2.16
N ALA A 147 -7.26 18.13 3.45
CA ALA A 147 -7.57 16.93 4.21
C ALA A 147 -8.22 17.25 5.55
N ARG A 148 -9.13 16.38 5.99
CA ARG A 148 -9.73 16.42 7.32
C ARG A 148 -8.93 15.54 8.27
N THR A 149 -8.55 16.09 9.41
CA THR A 149 -7.91 15.36 10.52
C THR A 149 -8.76 15.50 11.80
N PRO A 150 -8.47 14.75 12.87
CA PRO A 150 -9.15 14.94 14.16
C PRO A 150 -8.98 16.35 14.75
N ASP A 151 -7.88 17.03 14.42
CA ASP A 151 -7.56 18.39 14.92
C ASP A 151 -8.12 19.50 14.01
N GLY A 152 -8.81 19.13 12.93
CA GLY A 152 -9.40 20.06 11.96
C GLY A 152 -8.91 19.83 10.54
N GLU A 153 -9.34 20.71 9.64
CA GLU A 153 -8.90 20.66 8.24
C GLU A 153 -7.50 21.27 8.07
N ILE A 154 -6.69 20.59 7.28
CA ILE A 154 -5.32 20.99 6.92
C ILE A 154 -5.20 21.13 5.40
N ALA A 155 -4.21 21.91 4.97
CA ALA A 155 -3.79 21.97 3.57
C ALA A 155 -2.40 21.35 3.43
N VAL A 156 -2.22 20.49 2.44
CA VAL A 156 -0.91 19.92 2.08
C VAL A 156 -0.55 20.41 0.69
N GLN A 157 0.42 21.31 0.60
CA GLN A 157 0.99 21.73 -0.68
C GLN A 157 2.04 20.73 -1.16
N SER A 158 2.00 20.40 -2.44
CA SER A 158 2.93 19.44 -3.04
C SER A 158 3.15 19.68 -4.54
N THR A 159 4.27 19.16 -5.05
CA THR A 159 4.59 19.21 -6.49
C THR A 159 3.82 18.15 -7.26
N LEU A 160 3.58 16.99 -6.64
CA LEU A 160 2.84 15.86 -7.21
C LEU A 160 1.79 15.35 -6.23
N VAL A 161 0.60 15.05 -6.73
CA VAL A 161 -0.44 14.33 -6.01
C VAL A 161 -0.69 12.98 -6.68
N ILE A 162 -0.67 11.90 -5.90
CA ILE A 162 -1.05 10.55 -6.36
C ILE A 162 -2.37 10.16 -5.71
N GLY A 163 -3.39 9.88 -6.53
CA GLY A 163 -4.64 9.27 -6.08
C GLY A 163 -4.50 7.76 -5.91
N ALA A 164 -4.60 7.28 -4.68
CA ALA A 164 -4.52 5.86 -4.31
C ALA A 164 -5.60 5.49 -3.28
N ASP A 165 -6.75 6.18 -3.33
CA ASP A 165 -7.83 6.19 -2.33
C ASP A 165 -8.89 5.10 -2.54
N GLY A 166 -8.74 4.31 -3.60
CA GLY A 166 -9.42 3.04 -3.82
C GLY A 166 -10.60 3.11 -4.78
N ARG A 167 -11.52 2.16 -4.67
CA ARG A 167 -12.56 1.84 -5.69
C ARG A 167 -13.56 2.95 -6.04
N HIS A 168 -13.62 4.01 -5.24
CA HIS A 168 -14.62 5.08 -5.36
C HIS A 168 -13.96 6.44 -5.70
N SER A 169 -12.73 6.38 -6.21
CA SER A 169 -12.02 7.51 -6.81
C SER A 169 -12.71 7.92 -8.12
#